data_AF-A0A4Y8RGE7-F1
#
_entry.id   AF-A0A4Y8RGE7-F1
#
_cell.length_a   1.000
_cell.length_b   1.000
_cell.length_c   1.000
_cell.angle_alpha   90.00
_cell.angle_beta   90.00
_cell.angle_gamma   90.00
#
_symmetry.space_group_name_H-M   'P 1'
#
loop_
_entity.id
_entity.type
_entity.pdbx_description
1 polymer ?
#
loop_
_entity_poly.entity_id
_entity_poly.type
_entity_poly.pdbx_seq_one_letter_code
_entity_poly.pdbx_strand_id
1 'polypeptide(L)'
;MLPQTLRDRLAALTEDEIEAMQLTDDAASPPDEAMLERAVLARRLKRLRRRLDLSQAEFAARFRIPQGTVKDWEQARRMPDAPALAYLAVIEAEPEAVDRALTASARKSESIFGKHDA
;
A
#
# COMPACT_ATOMS: atom_id res chain seq x y z
N MET A 1 1.55 6.23 -46.20
CA MET A 1 2.70 6.91 -46.83
C MET A 1 2.64 8.38 -46.45
N LEU A 2 3.64 8.92 -45.75
CA LEU A 2 3.57 10.29 -45.22
C LEU A 2 3.68 11.34 -46.35
N PRO A 3 2.94 12.46 -46.29
CA PRO A 3 3.02 13.53 -47.28
C PRO A 3 4.43 14.14 -47.32
N GLN A 4 4.88 14.55 -48.51
CA GLN A 4 6.26 15.00 -48.75
C GLN A 4 6.64 16.17 -47.83
N THR A 5 5.72 17.11 -47.62
CA THR A 5 5.88 18.27 -46.73
C THR A 5 6.12 17.90 -45.27
N LEU A 6 5.56 16.78 -44.79
CA LEU A 6 5.81 16.29 -43.44
C LEU A 6 7.16 15.57 -43.36
N ARG A 7 7.57 14.87 -44.42
CA ARG A 7 8.90 14.26 -44.52
C ARG A 7 10.00 15.33 -44.51
N ASP A 8 9.80 16.42 -45.25
CA ASP A 8 10.76 17.52 -45.33
C ASP A 8 10.86 18.26 -43.99
N ARG A 9 9.72 18.45 -43.31
CA ARG A 9 9.67 19.04 -41.95
C ARG A 9 10.30 18.15 -40.88
N LEU A 10 10.20 16.83 -41.02
CA LEU A 10 10.86 15.87 -40.11
C LEU A 10 12.35 15.74 -40.39
N ALA A 11 12.78 15.89 -41.65
CA ALA A 11 14.20 15.88 -42.03
C ALA A 11 14.94 17.19 -41.69
N ALA A 12 14.18 18.28 -41.48
CA ALA A 12 14.70 19.58 -41.07
C ALA A 12 14.78 19.76 -39.54
N LEU A 13 14.19 18.85 -38.75
CA LEU A 13 14.47 18.77 -37.32
C LEU A 13 15.91 18.30 -37.17
N THR A 14 16.80 19.22 -36.84
CA THR A 14 18.21 18.89 -36.63
C THR A 14 18.36 18.04 -35.37
N GLU A 15 19.43 17.27 -35.31
CA GLU A 15 19.79 16.51 -34.11
C GLU A 15 19.90 17.45 -32.88
N ASP A 16 20.33 18.69 -33.10
CA ASP A 16 20.37 19.76 -32.10
C ASP A 16 18.97 20.17 -31.58
N GLU A 17 17.92 20.17 -32.42
CA GLU A 17 16.55 20.44 -31.98
C GLU A 17 15.95 19.25 -31.20
N ILE A 18 16.35 18.02 -31.55
CA ILE A 18 16.02 16.82 -30.78
C ILE A 18 16.69 16.88 -29.39
N GLU A 19 17.97 17.26 -29.32
CA GLU A 19 18.70 17.43 -28.05
C GLU A 19 18.12 18.59 -27.21
N ALA A 20 17.78 19.72 -27.83
CA ALA A 20 17.15 20.84 -27.14
C ALA A 20 15.75 20.49 -26.59
N MET A 21 14.98 19.66 -27.29
CA MET A 21 13.69 19.15 -26.80
C MET A 21 13.86 18.15 -25.64
N GLN A 22 14.95 17.37 -25.59
CA GLN A 22 15.27 16.51 -24.44
C GLN A 22 15.60 17.28 -23.17
N LEU A 23 15.89 18.58 -23.25
CA LEU A 23 16.18 19.43 -22.09
C LEU A 23 14.94 20.05 -21.44
N THR A 24 13.74 19.82 -22.00
CA THR A 24 12.47 20.37 -21.47
C THR A 24 11.52 19.33 -20.89
N ASP A 25 11.82 18.03 -21.04
CA ASP A 25 11.23 17.03 -20.17
C ASP A 25 12.01 17.10 -18.86
N ASP A 26 11.52 17.97 -17.98
CA ASP A 26 11.78 17.91 -16.54
C ASP A 26 11.22 16.56 -16.08
N ALA A 27 11.96 15.50 -16.44
CA ALA A 27 11.59 14.13 -16.26
C ALA A 27 11.32 14.00 -14.77
N ALA A 28 10.04 13.83 -14.42
CA ALA A 28 9.63 13.57 -13.05
C ALA A 28 10.64 12.57 -12.50
N SER A 29 11.47 13.01 -11.55
CA SER A 29 12.55 12.18 -11.03
C SER A 29 11.96 10.82 -10.71
N PRO A 30 12.60 9.70 -11.11
CA PRO A 30 12.05 8.38 -10.86
C PRO A 30 11.64 8.32 -9.38
N PRO A 31 10.45 7.74 -9.08
CA PRO A 31 9.96 7.65 -7.72
C PRO A 31 11.10 7.29 -6.78
N ASP A 32 11.28 8.08 -5.71
CA ASP A 32 12.24 7.70 -4.69
C ASP A 32 11.91 6.25 -4.24
N GLU A 33 12.94 5.46 -4.02
CA GLU A 33 12.80 4.02 -3.79
C GLU A 33 11.83 3.75 -2.61
N ALA A 34 11.91 4.59 -1.57
CA ALA A 34 11.01 4.52 -0.41
C ALA A 34 9.53 4.79 -0.75
N MET A 35 9.22 5.66 -1.71
CA MET A 35 7.87 5.93 -2.20
C MET A 35 7.35 4.73 -2.98
N LEU A 36 8.20 4.12 -3.82
CA LEU A 36 7.85 2.90 -4.52
C LEU A 36 7.54 1.76 -3.55
N GLU A 37 8.40 1.54 -2.56
CA GLU A 37 8.21 0.54 -1.51
C GLU A 37 6.89 0.76 -0.76
N ARG A 38 6.63 1.99 -0.30
CA ARG A 38 5.36 2.34 0.38
C ARG A 38 4.16 2.08 -0.53
N ALA A 39 4.24 2.43 -1.81
CA ALA A 39 3.15 2.23 -2.76
C ALA A 39 2.91 0.74 -3.09
N VAL A 40 3.97 -0.07 -3.15
CA VAL A 40 3.86 -1.53 -3.30
C VAL A 40 3.16 -2.11 -2.08
N LEU A 41 3.60 -1.73 -0.89
CA LEU A 41 3.04 -2.23 0.36
C LEU A 41 1.58 -1.82 0.55
N ALA A 42 1.25 -0.55 0.30
CA ALA A 42 -0.12 -0.04 0.35
C ALA A 42 -1.07 -0.86 -0.53
N ARG A 43 -0.62 -1.19 -1.76
CA ARG A 43 -1.38 -2.05 -2.69
C ARG A 43 -1.51 -3.48 -2.17
N ARG A 44 -0.47 -4.06 -1.57
CA ARG A 44 -0.51 -5.41 -0.96
C ARG A 44 -1.53 -5.46 0.17
N LEU A 45 -1.48 -4.50 1.10
CA LEU A 45 -2.41 -4.44 2.24
C LEU A 45 -3.87 -4.31 1.78
N LYS A 46 -4.12 -3.41 0.82
CA LYS A 46 -5.47 -3.21 0.26
C LYS A 46 -5.99 -4.47 -0.44
N ARG A 47 -5.13 -5.24 -1.11
CA ARG A 47 -5.49 -6.54 -1.71
C ARG A 47 -5.78 -7.59 -0.65
N LEU A 48 -4.94 -7.71 0.37
CA LEU A 48 -5.15 -8.62 1.50
C LEU A 48 -6.53 -8.38 2.13
N ARG A 49 -6.82 -7.13 2.51
CA ARG A 49 -8.11 -6.79 3.11
C ARG A 49 -9.30 -7.13 2.21
N ARG A 50 -9.22 -6.80 0.92
CA ARG A 50 -10.27 -7.10 -0.06
C ARG A 50 -10.47 -8.60 -0.28
N ARG A 51 -9.39 -9.39 -0.25
CA ARG A 51 -9.47 -10.87 -0.34
C ARG A 51 -10.22 -11.48 0.84
N LEU A 52 -10.19 -10.82 1.99
CA LEU A 52 -10.93 -11.22 3.18
C LEU A 52 -12.37 -10.67 3.23
N ASP A 53 -12.79 -9.92 2.20
CA ASP A 53 -14.08 -9.23 2.11
C ASP A 53 -14.38 -8.30 3.30
N LEU A 54 -13.37 -7.57 3.76
CA LEU A 54 -13.51 -6.65 4.90
C LEU A 54 -13.41 -5.19 4.46
N SER A 55 -14.23 -4.32 5.04
CA SER A 55 -14.00 -2.88 5.06
C SER A 55 -12.76 -2.52 5.90
N GLN A 56 -12.27 -1.28 5.79
CA GLN A 56 -11.13 -0.83 6.62
C GLN A 56 -11.44 -0.92 8.11
N ALA A 57 -12.68 -0.60 8.51
CA ALA A 57 -13.11 -0.67 9.90
C ALA A 57 -13.18 -2.12 10.41
N GLU A 58 -13.69 -3.05 9.61
CA GLU A 58 -13.77 -4.46 9.97
C GLU A 58 -12.37 -5.10 10.05
N PHE A 59 -11.48 -4.80 9.09
CA PHE A 59 -10.09 -5.28 9.14
C PHE A 59 -9.37 -4.76 10.39
N ALA A 60 -9.53 -3.47 10.69
CA ALA A 60 -8.98 -2.83 11.87
C ALA A 60 -9.46 -3.50 13.16
N ALA A 61 -10.78 -3.69 13.31
CA ALA A 61 -11.38 -4.32 14.47
C ALA A 61 -10.93 -5.79 14.63
N ARG A 62 -11.01 -6.57 13.55
CA ARG A 62 -10.67 -7.99 13.53
C ARG A 62 -9.22 -8.25 13.94
N PHE A 63 -8.29 -7.45 13.43
CA PHE A 63 -6.85 -7.65 13.63
C PHE A 63 -6.24 -6.71 14.68
N ARG A 64 -7.05 -5.95 15.43
CA ARG A 64 -6.61 -5.01 16.48
C ARG A 64 -5.57 -4.00 15.99
N ILE A 65 -5.77 -3.47 14.78
CA ILE A 65 -4.95 -2.42 14.19
C ILE A 65 -5.82 -1.16 14.16
N PRO A 66 -5.38 0.01 14.66
CA PRO A 66 -6.20 1.22 14.60
C PRO A 66 -6.62 1.53 13.16
N GLN A 67 -7.90 1.87 12.94
CA GLN A 67 -8.40 2.14 11.58
C GLN A 67 -7.64 3.26 10.88
N GLY A 68 -7.23 4.31 11.63
CA GLY A 68 -6.38 5.38 11.11
C GLY A 68 -5.04 4.86 10.59
N THR A 69 -4.42 3.92 11.30
CA THR A 69 -3.18 3.25 10.89
C THR A 69 -3.37 2.41 9.63
N VAL A 70 -4.45 1.62 9.54
CA VAL A 70 -4.80 0.87 8.31
C VAL A 70 -4.96 1.81 7.12
N LYS A 71 -5.66 2.94 7.33
CA LYS A 71 -5.86 3.97 6.30
C LYS A 71 -4.53 4.59 5.85
N ASP A 72 -3.67 4.97 6.78
CA ASP A 72 -2.37 5.57 6.48
C ASP A 72 -1.47 4.62 5.68
N TRP A 73 -1.47 3.32 6.02
CA TRP A 73 -0.74 2.30 5.29
C TRP A 73 -1.32 2.05 3.89
N GLU A 74 -2.64 1.91 3.76
CA GLU A 74 -3.29 1.70 2.45
C GLU A 74 -3.19 2.91 1.51
N GLN A 75 -2.89 4.10 2.04
CA GLN A 75 -2.68 5.34 1.29
C GLN A 75 -1.20 5.67 1.07
N ALA A 76 -0.28 4.77 1.45
CA ALA A 76 1.17 4.99 1.38
C ALA A 76 1.66 6.23 2.14
N ARG A 77 0.88 6.73 3.12
CA ARG A 77 1.27 7.88 3.97
C ARG A 77 2.34 7.50 4.98
N ARG A 78 2.29 6.26 5.49
CA ARG A 78 3.28 5.70 6.42
C ARG A 78 3.67 4.27 6.06
N MET A 79 4.91 3.91 6.40
CA MET A 79 5.39 2.53 6.37
C MET A 79 5.05 1.86 7.71
N PRO A 80 4.55 0.61 7.74
CA PRO A 80 4.50 -0.16 8.96
C PRO A 80 5.92 -0.49 9.44
N ASP A 81 6.09 -0.57 10.75
CA ASP A 81 7.35 -1.02 11.34
C ASP A 81 7.54 -2.54 11.19
N ALA A 82 8.71 -3.04 11.59
CA ALA A 82 9.04 -4.45 11.45
C ALA A 82 8.03 -5.40 12.15
N PRO A 83 7.54 -5.13 13.38
CA PRO A 83 6.49 -5.93 14.01
C PRO A 83 5.19 -5.93 13.21
N ALA A 84 4.74 -4.78 12.72
CA ALA A 84 3.52 -4.70 11.90
C ALA A 84 3.68 -5.47 10.59
N LEU A 85 4.84 -5.41 9.93
CA LEU A 85 5.12 -6.19 8.72
C LEU A 85 5.07 -7.70 8.99
N ALA A 86 5.70 -8.15 10.08
CA ALA A 86 5.66 -9.56 10.49
C ALA A 86 4.22 -10.00 10.78
N TYR A 87 3.45 -9.16 11.48
CA TYR A 87 2.06 -9.45 11.80
C TYR A 87 1.17 -9.52 10.55
N LEU A 88 1.31 -8.57 9.62
CA LEU A 88 0.61 -8.59 8.32
C LEU A 88 0.95 -9.83 7.50
N ALA A 89 2.19 -10.32 7.55
CA ALA A 89 2.58 -11.56 6.90
C ALA A 89 1.85 -12.78 7.51
N VAL A 90 1.71 -12.83 8.83
CA VAL A 90 0.94 -13.89 9.50
C VAL A 90 -0.56 -13.81 9.16
N ILE A 91 -1.15 -12.62 9.11
CA ILE A 91 -2.54 -12.43 8.67
C ILE A 91 -2.73 -12.89 7.22
N GLU A 92 -1.76 -12.61 6.35
CA GLU A 92 -1.85 -13.01 4.95
C GLU A 92 -1.85 -14.52 4.76
N ALA A 93 -1.05 -15.22 5.55
CA ALA A 93 -0.95 -16.68 5.54
C ALA A 93 -2.13 -17.36 6.25
N GLU A 94 -2.49 -16.90 7.45
CA GLU A 94 -3.39 -17.60 8.39
C GLU A 94 -4.43 -16.66 9.04
N PRO A 95 -5.29 -15.98 8.26
CA PRO A 95 -6.17 -14.93 8.77
C PRO A 95 -7.15 -15.44 9.84
N GLU A 96 -7.67 -16.65 9.67
CA GLU A 96 -8.59 -17.26 10.63
C GLU A 96 -7.90 -17.66 11.93
N ALA A 97 -6.65 -18.13 11.87
CA ALA A 97 -5.90 -18.50 13.06
C ALA A 97 -5.60 -17.28 13.93
N VAL A 98 -5.23 -16.16 13.30
CA VAL A 98 -5.03 -14.89 13.99
C VAL A 98 -6.33 -14.45 14.67
N ASP A 99 -7.44 -14.44 13.94
CA ASP A 99 -8.75 -14.04 14.45
C ASP A 99 -9.20 -14.88 15.65
N ARG A 100 -9.07 -16.21 15.55
CA ARG A 100 -9.33 -17.14 16.67
C ARG A 100 -8.45 -16.84 17.87
N ALA A 101 -7.15 -16.64 17.67
CA ALA A 101 -6.20 -16.37 18.75
C ALA A 101 -6.53 -15.07 19.49
N LEU A 102 -6.86 -14.00 18.75
CA LEU A 102 -7.25 -12.72 19.32
C LEU A 102 -8.59 -12.83 20.08
N THR A 103 -9.58 -13.49 19.51
CA THR A 103 -10.89 -13.67 20.17
C THR A 103 -10.77 -14.50 21.46
N ALA A 104 -9.98 -15.57 21.46
CA ALA A 104 -9.71 -16.37 22.66
C ALA A 104 -8.99 -15.56 23.76
N SER A 105 -8.06 -14.69 23.37
CA SER A 105 -7.36 -13.78 24.29
C SER A 105 -8.31 -12.80 24.98
N ALA A 106 -9.26 -12.20 24.25
CA ALA A 106 -10.23 -11.25 24.83
C ALA A 106 -11.14 -11.92 25.90
N ARG A 107 -11.64 -13.13 25.60
CA ARG A 107 -12.45 -13.91 26.55
C ARG A 107 -11.69 -14.25 27.83
N LYS A 108 -10.41 -14.63 27.69
CA LYS A 108 -9.56 -14.95 28.83
C LYS A 108 -9.34 -13.74 29.73
N SER A 109 -9.08 -12.56 29.16
CA SER A 109 -8.95 -11.33 29.97
C SER A 109 -10.24 -11.01 30.74
N GLU A 110 -11.40 -11.10 30.10
CA GLU A 110 -12.69 -10.83 30.74
C GLU A 110 -12.96 -11.80 31.91
N SER A 111 -12.64 -13.08 31.73
CA SER A 111 -12.77 -14.10 32.79
C SER A 111 -11.80 -13.91 33.96
N ILE A 112 -10.63 -13.31 33.74
CA ILE A 112 -9.63 -13.09 34.81
C ILE A 112 -10.03 -11.92 35.71
N PHE A 113 -10.63 -10.86 35.13
CA PHE A 113 -10.98 -9.65 35.86
C PHE A 113 -12.45 -9.60 36.32
N GLY A 114 -13.35 -10.44 35.80
CA GLY A 114 -14.79 -10.42 36.07
C GLY A 114 -15.31 -11.15 37.33
N LYS A 115 -14.54 -11.23 38.42
CA LYS A 115 -14.98 -11.92 39.66
C LYS A 115 -15.10 -11.04 40.92
N HIS A 116 -15.17 -9.71 40.81
CA HIS A 116 -15.15 -8.83 41.99
C HIS A 116 -16.24 -7.76 42.07
N ASP A 117 -17.38 -7.91 41.40
CA ASP A 117 -18.54 -7.05 41.66
C ASP A 117 -19.82 -7.89 41.82
N ALA A 118 -20.11 -8.21 43.09
CA ALA A 118 -21.39 -8.70 43.60
C ALA A 118 -21.65 -8.04 44.96
#